data_AF-A0A0G4EKF7-F1
#
_entry.id   AF-A0A0G4EKF7-F1
#
_cell.length_a   1.000
_cell.length_b   1.000
_cell.length_c   1.000
_cell.angle_alpha   90.00
_cell.angle_beta   90.00
_cell.angle_gamma   90.00
#
_symmetry.space_group_name_H-M   'P 1'
#
loop_
_entity.id
_entity.type
_entity.pdbx_description
1 polymer ?
#
loop_
_entity_poly.entity_id
_entity_poly.type
_entity_poly.pdbx_seq_one_letter_code
_entity_poly.pdbx_strand_id
1 'polypeptide(L)'
;MMIKSHTADPSASLQDDAFRGILATAGQCRVCVQMSAAAREGAGDSKADGPSSSAASAAANGASSASSQQQQPHHHQDTTLRGVLGVATLMPRIAQHVTSYSQLAYFRLIDTDRQPPISPVRAVSLTPDVLLPILMRLLPIVVASLGLGVLVEVPIPQLTQGVAVTLATRALIKQLSRRLWMMERGGKWARWKPVLEKLYLLRFKRPLVLGDDNFGVFGRRAAFMSETEAVRQWRILSWRININQGGHQTRFVDFIRHQTRLMDGHSILESSYGYQLPTLLSSASPNFPHAAFDPADPPTQLAGYLYPTYTSMVAFILFGWLRCGRQIRRVGSWATHRRDSAEYLRLGELLAASHSDVAHWRAAVFDKKREDGWHCRLVVFGSETMGEGQMTLIRLTEHWPDWGQDRYVEIETTESAPHDQTLTVVMRVLGDQLGGMVL
;
A
#
# COMPACT_ATOMS: atom_id res chain seq x y z
N MET A 1 -7.38 27.84 84.34
CA MET A 1 -8.35 28.20 83.29
C MET A 1 -7.54 28.45 82.01
N MET A 2 -7.66 27.54 81.04
CA MET A 2 -6.72 27.37 79.92
C MET A 2 -6.77 28.53 78.90
N ILE A 3 -5.60 29.07 78.59
CA ILE A 3 -5.33 29.98 77.47
C ILE A 3 -4.72 29.12 76.35
N LYS A 4 -5.38 29.05 75.20
CA LYS A 4 -4.88 28.37 73.99
C LYS A 4 -3.93 29.31 73.24
N SER A 5 -2.66 28.90 73.14
CA SER A 5 -1.64 29.51 72.30
C SER A 5 -1.72 28.98 70.86
N HIS A 6 -1.89 29.91 69.92
CA HIS A 6 -1.70 29.68 68.48
C HIS A 6 -0.20 29.69 68.18
N THR A 7 0.33 28.57 67.72
CA THR A 7 1.64 28.50 67.04
C THR A 7 1.43 28.67 65.55
N ALA A 8 1.95 29.80 65.05
CA ALA A 8 2.15 30.09 63.63
C ALA A 8 3.47 29.46 63.18
N ASP A 9 3.47 28.88 61.98
CA ASP A 9 4.62 28.25 61.34
C ASP A 9 5.10 29.14 60.18
N PRO A 10 6.37 29.59 60.13
CA PRO A 10 6.90 30.37 59.03
C PRO A 10 7.96 29.59 58.21
N SER A 11 7.71 29.41 56.91
CA SER A 11 8.76 29.28 55.86
C SER A 11 8.09 29.23 54.49
N ALA A 12 8.16 30.33 53.73
CA ALA A 12 9.09 30.55 52.60
C ALA A 12 8.76 29.66 51.38
N SER A 13 7.90 30.08 50.44
CA SER A 13 8.17 30.98 49.31
C SER A 13 9.46 30.66 48.52
N LEU A 14 9.36 29.80 47.51
CA LEU A 14 10.17 29.80 46.30
C LEU A 14 9.62 28.78 45.28
N GLN A 15 9.53 29.23 44.03
CA GLN A 15 9.32 28.47 42.78
C GLN A 15 7.88 28.17 42.32
N ASP A 16 7.21 29.25 41.90
CA ASP A 16 6.51 29.25 40.60
C ASP A 16 7.53 29.47 39.46
N ASP A 17 7.16 29.07 38.23
CA ASP A 17 7.87 29.24 36.94
C ASP A 17 9.00 28.26 36.59
N ALA A 18 8.65 27.01 36.24
CA ALA A 18 9.54 26.15 35.45
C ALA A 18 8.85 25.05 34.60
N PHE A 19 7.69 25.29 33.96
CA PHE A 19 7.14 24.31 32.99
C PHE A 19 6.41 24.98 31.81
N ARG A 20 7.11 25.84 31.08
CA ARG A 20 6.78 26.20 29.68
C ARG A 20 8.06 26.49 28.92
N GLY A 21 8.63 25.48 28.25
CA GLY A 21 9.75 25.73 27.36
C GLY A 21 10.59 24.54 26.94
N ILE A 22 9.99 23.46 26.41
CA ILE A 22 10.75 22.49 25.59
C ILE A 22 9.88 22.04 24.41
N LEU A 23 9.74 22.93 23.42
CA LEU A 23 9.28 22.61 22.07
C LEU A 23 9.97 23.57 21.09
N ALA A 24 11.23 23.27 20.74
CA ALA A 24 11.86 23.64 19.46
C ALA A 24 13.37 23.33 19.52
N THR A 25 13.75 22.10 19.16
CA THR A 25 15.12 21.82 18.71
C THR A 25 15.02 21.11 17.37
N ALA A 26 14.84 21.91 16.33
CA ALA A 26 15.19 21.51 14.97
C ALA A 26 16.72 21.46 14.90
N GLY A 27 17.28 20.27 15.05
CA GLY A 27 18.70 20.02 14.82
C GLY A 27 19.03 20.23 13.35
N GLN A 28 19.59 21.39 13.01
CA GLN A 28 20.35 21.59 11.78
C GLN A 28 21.61 20.72 11.83
N CYS A 29 21.55 19.53 11.22
CA CYS A 29 22.75 18.83 10.81
C CYS A 29 23.34 19.53 9.58
N ARG A 30 24.29 20.43 9.81
CA ARG A 30 25.24 20.87 8.77
C ARG A 30 26.24 19.74 8.57
N VAL A 31 25.98 18.86 7.61
CA VAL A 31 27.02 17.98 7.06
C VAL A 31 27.73 18.77 5.96
N CYS A 32 28.97 19.17 6.23
CA CYS A 32 29.89 19.62 5.19
C CYS A 32 30.25 18.40 4.32
N VAL A 33 29.55 18.22 3.20
CA VAL A 33 29.95 17.26 2.17
C VAL A 33 31.14 17.85 1.41
N GLN A 34 32.32 17.33 1.70
CA GLN A 34 33.52 17.55 0.90
C GLN A 34 33.38 16.71 -0.38
N MET A 35 32.97 17.35 -1.48
CA MET A 35 32.92 16.71 -2.80
C MET A 35 34.33 16.54 -3.36
N SER A 36 34.77 15.30 -3.49
CA SER A 36 35.91 14.95 -4.34
C SER A 36 35.44 14.77 -5.78
N ALA A 37 35.99 15.59 -6.67
CA ALA A 37 35.82 15.51 -8.10
C ALA A 37 36.54 14.29 -8.67
N ALA A 38 35.87 13.50 -9.50
CA ALA A 38 36.49 12.63 -10.48
C ALA A 38 35.70 12.71 -11.78
N ALA A 39 36.37 13.22 -12.80
CA ALA A 39 35.90 13.33 -14.16
C ALA A 39 35.75 11.94 -14.82
N ARG A 40 34.76 11.79 -15.69
CA ARG A 40 34.99 11.15 -17.00
C ARG A 40 33.93 11.52 -18.01
N GLU A 41 34.44 12.05 -19.12
CA GLU A 41 33.79 12.36 -20.38
C GLU A 41 33.22 11.09 -21.04
N GLY A 42 32.18 11.29 -21.85
CA GLY A 42 31.62 10.28 -22.74
C GLY A 42 30.54 10.89 -23.63
N ALA A 43 30.98 11.56 -24.69
CA ALA A 43 30.18 12.22 -25.71
C ALA A 43 29.52 11.23 -26.70
N GLY A 44 28.46 11.71 -27.37
CA GLY A 44 27.77 11.07 -28.50
C GLY A 44 26.29 11.49 -28.51
N ASP A 45 25.92 12.68 -29.02
CA ASP A 45 25.60 12.97 -30.43
C ASP A 45 24.82 11.82 -31.14
N SER A 46 23.71 12.02 -31.86
CA SER A 46 23.01 13.21 -32.31
C SER A 46 21.70 12.81 -33.03
N LYS A 47 20.74 13.75 -33.07
CA LYS A 47 19.74 14.08 -34.12
C LYS A 47 18.90 12.98 -34.82
N ALA A 48 17.59 13.21 -34.87
CA ALA A 48 16.90 13.63 -36.10
C ALA A 48 15.42 14.02 -35.83
N ASP A 49 15.08 15.26 -36.18
CA ASP A 49 13.73 15.78 -36.36
C ASP A 49 13.06 15.18 -37.61
N GLY A 50 11.73 15.11 -37.60
CA GLY A 50 10.93 14.74 -38.77
C GLY A 50 9.44 15.03 -38.55
N PRO A 51 8.80 15.91 -39.36
CA PRO A 51 7.51 16.56 -39.06
C PRO A 51 6.30 15.78 -39.61
N SER A 52 5.08 16.10 -39.18
CA SER A 52 3.96 16.32 -40.13
C SER A 52 2.65 16.81 -39.49
N SER A 53 2.27 18.02 -39.88
CA SER A 53 0.99 18.47 -40.47
C SER A 53 -0.37 18.09 -39.89
N SER A 54 -1.08 19.15 -39.51
CA SER A 54 -2.53 19.34 -39.52
C SER A 54 -3.16 19.19 -40.92
N ALA A 55 -4.40 18.71 -41.00
CA ALA A 55 -5.45 19.27 -41.85
C ALA A 55 -6.82 18.67 -41.50
N ALA A 56 -7.80 19.57 -41.34
CA ALA A 56 -9.22 19.30 -41.20
C ALA A 56 -9.91 19.18 -42.57
N SER A 57 -11.11 18.59 -42.58
CA SER A 57 -12.28 18.76 -43.49
C SER A 57 -12.89 17.40 -43.84
N ALA A 58 -14.16 17.24 -44.17
CA ALA A 58 -15.42 17.93 -43.95
C ALA A 58 -16.48 16.99 -44.57
N ALA A 59 -17.69 17.01 -44.02
CA ALA A 59 -18.99 16.69 -44.61
C ALA A 59 -19.12 15.78 -45.85
N ALA A 60 -19.98 14.76 -45.74
CA ALA A 60 -21.01 14.50 -46.76
C ALA A 60 -22.20 13.74 -46.17
N ASN A 61 -23.36 14.38 -46.23
CA ASN A 61 -24.68 13.79 -46.07
C ASN A 61 -24.99 12.88 -47.26
N GLY A 62 -25.72 11.79 -47.03
CA GLY A 62 -26.25 10.94 -48.09
C GLY A 62 -27.29 9.96 -47.56
N ALA A 63 -28.53 10.43 -47.46
CA ALA A 63 -29.71 9.58 -47.27
C ALA A 63 -30.08 8.91 -48.60
N SER A 64 -30.47 7.64 -48.59
CA SER A 64 -31.40 7.04 -49.56
C SER A 64 -31.96 5.73 -49.05
N SER A 65 -33.28 5.70 -48.97
CA SER A 65 -34.15 4.56 -48.72
C SER A 65 -34.17 3.60 -49.90
N ALA A 66 -34.24 2.28 -49.66
CA ALA A 66 -34.95 1.34 -50.53
C ALA A 66 -35.22 0.02 -49.79
N SER A 67 -36.44 -0.47 -49.96
CA SER A 67 -37.00 -1.67 -49.37
C SER A 67 -36.68 -2.93 -50.19
N SER A 68 -37.06 -4.07 -49.61
CA SER A 68 -37.39 -5.35 -50.27
C SER A 68 -36.21 -6.31 -50.51
N GLN A 69 -36.15 -7.39 -49.72
CA GLN A 69 -36.63 -8.71 -50.18
C GLN A 69 -36.40 -9.78 -49.12
N GLN A 70 -37.47 -10.52 -48.84
CA GLN A 70 -37.46 -11.81 -48.15
C GLN A 70 -36.58 -12.79 -48.92
N GLN A 71 -35.68 -13.48 -48.22
CA GLN A 71 -35.27 -14.85 -48.53
C GLN A 71 -34.72 -15.53 -47.26
N GLN A 72 -35.47 -16.50 -46.76
CA GLN A 72 -35.04 -17.63 -45.94
C GLN A 72 -35.61 -18.89 -46.63
N PRO A 73 -35.10 -20.12 -46.38
CA PRO A 73 -33.92 -20.51 -45.60
C PRO A 73 -33.05 -21.57 -46.31
N HIS A 74 -31.74 -21.59 -46.03
CA HIS A 74 -30.97 -22.84 -46.09
C HIS A 74 -30.40 -23.15 -44.71
N HIS A 75 -31.00 -24.16 -44.08
CA HIS A 75 -30.51 -24.79 -42.86
C HIS A 75 -29.21 -25.55 -43.15
N HIS A 76 -28.07 -24.94 -42.80
CA HIS A 76 -26.93 -25.72 -42.31
C HIS A 76 -26.90 -25.56 -40.79
N GLN A 77 -27.27 -26.64 -40.12
CA GLN A 77 -27.16 -26.79 -38.67
C GLN A 77 -25.68 -26.92 -38.28
N ASP A 78 -24.97 -25.79 -38.25
CA ASP A 78 -23.83 -25.68 -37.34
C ASP A 78 -24.41 -25.56 -35.93
N THR A 79 -24.49 -26.71 -35.25
CA THR A 79 -24.88 -26.82 -33.85
C THR A 79 -23.77 -26.20 -32.98
N THR A 80 -23.70 -24.87 -32.98
CA THR A 80 -22.89 -24.13 -32.03
C THR A 80 -23.50 -24.31 -30.65
N LEU A 81 -22.63 -24.55 -29.66
CA LEU A 81 -22.96 -24.74 -28.23
C LEU A 81 -23.94 -23.69 -27.65
N ARG A 82 -24.03 -22.52 -28.30
CA ARG A 82 -24.98 -21.44 -28.01
C ARG A 82 -26.44 -21.88 -28.10
N GLY A 83 -26.78 -22.79 -29.02
CA GLY A 83 -28.12 -23.32 -29.20
C GLY A 83 -28.47 -24.48 -28.27
N VAL A 84 -27.48 -25.24 -27.79
CA VAL A 84 -27.70 -26.44 -26.95
C VAL A 84 -27.76 -26.11 -25.47
N LEU A 85 -27.02 -25.09 -25.02
CA LEU A 85 -26.93 -24.78 -23.59
C LEU A 85 -27.44 -23.42 -23.18
N GLY A 86 -27.74 -22.48 -24.08
CA GLY A 86 -28.19 -21.13 -23.73
C GLY A 86 -27.14 -20.34 -22.91
N VAL A 87 -26.87 -19.09 -23.29
CA VAL A 87 -25.90 -18.25 -22.55
C VAL A 87 -26.25 -18.14 -21.05
N ALA A 88 -27.54 -18.21 -20.72
CA ALA A 88 -28.05 -18.16 -19.34
C ALA A 88 -27.69 -19.39 -18.48
N THR A 89 -27.53 -20.58 -19.08
CA THR A 89 -27.27 -21.85 -18.37
C THR A 89 -25.78 -22.21 -18.35
N LEU A 90 -25.04 -21.73 -19.36
CA LEU A 90 -23.58 -21.90 -19.43
C LEU A 90 -22.86 -21.03 -18.38
N MET A 91 -23.36 -19.82 -18.14
CA MET A 91 -22.70 -18.85 -17.25
C MET A 91 -22.64 -19.27 -15.78
N PRO A 92 -23.70 -19.83 -15.15
CA PRO A 92 -23.62 -20.37 -13.80
C PRO A 92 -22.67 -21.56 -13.67
N ARG A 93 -22.63 -22.46 -14.67
CA ARG A 93 -21.70 -23.61 -14.68
C ARG A 93 -20.24 -23.20 -14.87
N ILE A 94 -19.98 -22.24 -15.76
CA ILE A 94 -18.64 -21.65 -15.92
C ILE A 94 -18.26 -20.89 -14.65
N ALA A 95 -19.17 -20.13 -14.03
CA ALA A 95 -18.89 -19.47 -12.75
C ALA A 95 -18.64 -20.48 -11.61
N GLN A 96 -19.31 -21.64 -11.63
CA GLN A 96 -19.05 -22.76 -10.71
C GLN A 96 -17.73 -23.48 -10.99
N HIS A 97 -17.24 -23.46 -12.24
CA HIS A 97 -16.02 -24.18 -12.65
C HIS A 97 -14.77 -23.30 -12.77
N VAL A 98 -14.95 -21.99 -12.89
CA VAL A 98 -13.86 -21.00 -12.94
C VAL A 98 -13.87 -20.26 -11.62
N THR A 99 -13.35 -20.94 -10.59
CA THR A 99 -13.10 -20.34 -9.28
C THR A 99 -11.74 -19.65 -9.23
N SER A 100 -10.89 -19.83 -10.26
CA SER A 100 -9.59 -19.17 -10.39
C SER A 100 -9.23 -18.86 -11.85
N TYR A 101 -8.43 -17.82 -12.11
CA TYR A 101 -7.94 -17.51 -13.46
C TYR A 101 -6.95 -18.56 -13.98
N SER A 102 -6.34 -19.37 -13.12
CA SER A 102 -5.54 -20.53 -13.55
C SER A 102 -6.32 -21.53 -14.42
N GLN A 103 -7.59 -21.77 -14.12
CA GLN A 103 -8.49 -22.60 -14.93
C GLN A 103 -8.81 -21.92 -16.27
N LEU A 104 -8.97 -20.60 -16.26
CA LEU A 104 -9.24 -19.81 -17.47
C LEU A 104 -7.99 -19.74 -18.38
N ALA A 105 -6.79 -19.69 -17.81
CA ALA A 105 -5.53 -19.78 -18.53
C ALA A 105 -5.32 -21.16 -19.17
N TYR A 106 -5.73 -22.24 -18.48
CA TYR A 106 -5.75 -23.60 -19.03
C TYR A 106 -6.65 -23.70 -20.27
N PHE A 107 -7.85 -23.10 -20.23
CA PHE A 107 -8.73 -23.01 -21.40
C PHE A 107 -8.12 -22.23 -22.57
N ARG A 108 -7.28 -21.21 -22.31
CA ARG A 108 -6.57 -20.47 -23.36
C ARG A 108 -5.41 -21.24 -23.98
N LEU A 109 -4.72 -22.06 -23.19
CA LEU A 109 -3.60 -22.88 -23.67
C LEU A 109 -4.08 -23.89 -24.73
N ILE A 110 -5.25 -24.49 -24.49
CA ILE A 110 -5.91 -25.43 -25.42
C ILE A 110 -6.25 -24.76 -26.77
N ASP A 111 -6.47 -23.45 -26.80
CA ASP A 111 -6.83 -22.70 -28.02
C ASP A 111 -5.61 -22.19 -28.80
N THR A 112 -4.41 -22.21 -28.21
CA THR A 112 -3.18 -21.69 -28.85
C THR A 112 -2.23 -22.79 -29.34
N ASP A 113 -2.18 -23.95 -28.68
CA ASP A 113 -1.41 -25.10 -29.16
C ASP A 113 -2.24 -25.94 -30.15
N ARG A 114 -2.30 -25.47 -31.41
CA ARG A 114 -2.75 -26.27 -32.54
C ARG A 114 -1.72 -27.35 -32.88
N GLN A 115 -1.65 -28.41 -32.08
CA GLN A 115 -1.41 -29.74 -32.63
C GLN A 115 -2.74 -30.47 -32.63
N PRO A 116 -3.15 -31.09 -33.75
CA PRO A 116 -4.40 -31.84 -33.79
C PRO A 116 -4.27 -33.05 -32.84
N PRO A 117 -5.06 -33.13 -31.76
CA PRO A 117 -5.13 -34.38 -31.02
C PRO A 117 -5.86 -35.41 -31.90
N ILE A 118 -5.38 -36.65 -31.85
CA ILE A 118 -5.91 -37.84 -32.55
C ILE A 118 -7.31 -38.25 -32.02
N SER A 119 -7.99 -37.38 -31.28
CA SER A 119 -9.25 -37.67 -30.60
C SER A 119 -10.28 -36.57 -30.87
N PRO A 120 -11.56 -36.91 -31.17
CA PRO A 120 -12.59 -35.98 -31.62
C PRO A 120 -13.20 -35.18 -30.45
N VAL A 121 -12.35 -34.65 -29.57
CA VAL A 121 -12.79 -33.69 -28.55
C VAL A 121 -12.95 -32.34 -29.26
N ARG A 122 -14.20 -31.95 -29.53
CA ARG A 122 -14.52 -30.62 -30.07
C ARG A 122 -13.85 -29.55 -29.21
N ALA A 123 -12.85 -28.85 -29.77
CA ALA A 123 -12.27 -27.68 -29.14
C ALA A 123 -13.39 -26.65 -28.94
N VAL A 124 -13.71 -26.36 -27.69
CA VAL A 124 -14.64 -25.28 -27.34
C VAL A 124 -13.88 -23.97 -27.56
N SER A 125 -14.03 -23.36 -28.74
CA SER A 125 -13.47 -22.05 -29.03
C SER A 125 -14.15 -21.00 -28.13
N LEU A 126 -13.41 -20.43 -27.18
CA LEU A 126 -13.92 -19.36 -26.33
C LEU A 126 -13.98 -18.07 -27.15
N THR A 127 -15.18 -17.73 -27.64
CA THR A 127 -15.37 -16.47 -28.36
C THR A 127 -15.18 -15.27 -27.41
N PRO A 128 -14.75 -14.11 -27.92
CA PRO A 128 -14.61 -12.90 -27.12
C PRO A 128 -15.88 -12.55 -26.32
N ASP A 129 -17.05 -12.81 -26.90
CA ASP A 129 -18.37 -12.57 -26.28
C ASP A 129 -18.62 -13.43 -25.04
N VAL A 130 -18.01 -14.62 -24.96
CA VAL A 130 -18.09 -15.51 -23.79
C VAL A 130 -17.00 -15.14 -22.78
N LEU A 131 -15.78 -14.88 -23.26
CA LEU A 131 -14.62 -14.64 -22.41
C LEU A 131 -14.71 -13.32 -21.64
N LEU A 132 -15.20 -12.25 -22.28
CA LEU A 132 -15.24 -10.93 -21.66
C LEU A 132 -16.14 -10.88 -20.40
N PRO A 133 -17.41 -11.35 -20.43
CA PRO A 133 -18.25 -11.39 -19.23
C PRO A 133 -17.63 -12.20 -18.07
N ILE A 134 -16.93 -13.28 -18.38
CA ILE A 134 -16.26 -14.11 -17.36
C ILE A 134 -15.15 -13.30 -16.68
N LEU A 135 -14.26 -12.69 -17.47
CA LEU A 135 -13.16 -11.89 -16.93
C LEU A 135 -13.66 -10.69 -16.10
N MET A 136 -14.72 -10.02 -16.55
CA MET A 136 -15.34 -8.92 -15.82
C MET A 136 -15.90 -9.36 -14.46
N ARG A 137 -16.46 -10.58 -14.36
CA ARG A 137 -16.98 -11.14 -13.10
C ARG A 137 -15.88 -11.65 -12.18
N LEU A 138 -14.80 -12.21 -12.72
CA LEU A 138 -13.71 -12.74 -11.91
C LEU A 138 -12.91 -11.66 -11.20
N LEU A 139 -12.74 -10.50 -11.82
CA LEU A 139 -11.94 -9.42 -11.24
C LEU A 139 -12.38 -8.99 -9.83
N PRO A 140 -13.64 -8.63 -9.57
CA PRO A 140 -14.09 -8.29 -8.22
C PRO A 140 -14.01 -9.48 -7.25
N ILE A 141 -14.25 -10.72 -7.73
CA ILE A 141 -14.14 -11.93 -6.90
C ILE A 141 -12.70 -12.14 -6.44
N VAL A 142 -11.72 -12.00 -7.35
CA VAL A 142 -10.30 -12.13 -7.01
C VAL A 142 -9.89 -11.05 -6.01
N VAL A 143 -10.24 -9.78 -6.26
CA VAL A 143 -9.93 -8.68 -5.34
C VAL A 143 -10.51 -8.91 -3.94
N ALA A 144 -11.77 -9.37 -3.86
CA ALA A 144 -12.41 -9.72 -2.60
C ALA A 144 -11.71 -10.91 -1.91
N SER A 145 -11.39 -11.97 -2.65
CA SER A 145 -10.72 -13.17 -2.13
C SER A 145 -9.30 -12.89 -1.59
N LEU A 146 -8.65 -11.84 -2.08
CA LEU A 146 -7.34 -11.40 -1.60
C LEU A 146 -7.42 -10.60 -0.28
N GLY A 147 -8.64 -10.40 0.27
CA GLY A 147 -8.87 -9.61 1.48
C GLY A 147 -8.65 -8.11 1.27
N LEU A 148 -8.61 -7.65 0.01
CA LEU A 148 -8.35 -6.26 -0.34
C LEU A 148 -9.62 -5.39 -0.33
N GLY A 149 -10.80 -6.02 -0.47
CA GLY A 149 -12.14 -5.47 -0.20
C GLY A 149 -12.31 -3.96 -0.42
N VAL A 150 -12.88 -3.28 0.58
CA VAL A 150 -13.17 -1.83 0.58
C VAL A 150 -11.94 -0.93 0.39
N LEU A 151 -10.73 -1.48 0.48
CA LEU A 151 -9.48 -0.71 0.40
C LEU A 151 -9.00 -0.55 -1.04
N VAL A 152 -9.37 -1.45 -1.94
CA VAL A 152 -8.87 -1.48 -3.33
C VAL A 152 -10.04 -1.65 -4.30
N GLU A 153 -10.12 -0.71 -5.25
CA GLU A 153 -11.02 -0.79 -6.38
C GLU A 153 -10.21 -1.08 -7.65
N VAL A 154 -10.64 -2.05 -8.44
CA VAL A 154 -10.01 -2.34 -9.74
C VAL A 154 -11.06 -2.12 -10.83
N PRO A 155 -11.16 -0.90 -11.38
CA PRO A 155 -12.25 -0.51 -12.28
C PRO A 155 -12.20 -1.34 -13.56
N ILE A 156 -13.34 -1.84 -14.02
CA ILE A 156 -13.40 -2.56 -15.28
C ILE A 156 -13.09 -1.55 -16.41
N PRO A 157 -12.09 -1.81 -17.28
CA PRO A 157 -11.80 -0.90 -18.37
C PRO A 157 -13.03 -0.78 -19.27
N GLN A 158 -13.50 0.45 -19.51
CA GLN A 158 -14.67 0.70 -20.34
C GLN A 158 -14.29 0.62 -21.82
N LEU A 159 -15.17 0.03 -22.63
CA LEU A 159 -15.08 0.16 -24.09
C LEU A 159 -15.43 1.60 -24.45
N THR A 160 -14.46 2.35 -24.97
CA THR A 160 -14.77 3.66 -25.59
C THR A 160 -15.74 3.42 -26.74
N GLN A 161 -16.98 3.94 -26.60
CA GLN A 161 -18.01 3.88 -27.64
C GLN A 161 -17.46 4.55 -28.91
N GLY A 162 -17.12 3.76 -29.94
CA GLY A 162 -16.67 4.31 -31.23
C GLY A 162 -15.55 3.55 -31.95
N VAL A 163 -14.92 2.54 -31.36
CA VAL A 163 -13.89 1.72 -32.01
C VAL A 163 -14.49 0.41 -32.53
N ALA A 164 -13.99 -0.11 -33.66
CA ALA A 164 -14.34 -1.42 -34.20
C ALA A 164 -14.43 -2.46 -33.08
N VAL A 165 -15.67 -2.90 -32.80
CA VAL A 165 -16.06 -3.66 -31.59
C VAL A 165 -15.11 -4.83 -31.32
N THR A 166 -14.68 -5.52 -32.36
CA THR A 166 -13.76 -6.67 -32.27
C THR A 166 -12.36 -6.31 -31.76
N LEU A 167 -11.76 -5.21 -32.25
CA LEU A 167 -10.43 -4.77 -31.82
C LEU A 167 -10.45 -4.25 -30.39
N ALA A 168 -11.48 -3.48 -30.04
CA ALA A 168 -11.70 -2.96 -28.70
C ALA A 168 -11.89 -4.10 -27.68
N THR A 169 -12.72 -5.09 -28.01
CA THR A 169 -12.94 -6.29 -27.17
C THR A 169 -11.65 -7.07 -26.98
N ARG A 170 -10.83 -7.25 -28.03
CA ARG A 170 -9.53 -7.95 -27.91
C ARG A 170 -8.56 -7.21 -26.97
N ALA A 171 -8.49 -5.88 -27.06
CA ALA A 171 -7.66 -5.07 -26.18
C ALA A 171 -8.12 -5.16 -24.71
N LEU A 172 -9.43 -5.06 -24.48
CA LEU A 172 -10.04 -5.18 -23.15
C LEU A 172 -9.78 -6.55 -22.51
N ILE A 173 -9.97 -7.62 -23.28
CA ILE A 173 -9.67 -8.99 -22.85
C ILE A 173 -8.20 -9.13 -22.45
N LYS A 174 -7.26 -8.55 -23.22
CA LYS A 174 -5.83 -8.55 -22.88
C LYS A 174 -5.55 -7.79 -21.58
N GLN A 175 -6.13 -6.61 -21.39
CA GLN A 175 -5.97 -5.81 -20.18
C GLN A 175 -6.48 -6.55 -18.95
N LEU A 176 -7.72 -7.04 -18.97
CA LEU A 176 -8.31 -7.79 -17.85
C LEU A 176 -7.50 -9.03 -17.50
N SER A 177 -7.04 -9.77 -18.51
CA SER A 177 -6.18 -10.95 -18.31
C SER A 177 -4.85 -10.58 -17.66
N ARG A 178 -4.24 -9.47 -18.07
CA ARG A 178 -2.99 -8.97 -17.47
C ARG A 178 -3.20 -8.62 -16.01
N ARG A 179 -4.28 -7.90 -15.67
CA ARG A 179 -4.59 -7.50 -14.28
C ARG A 179 -4.80 -8.72 -13.39
N LEU A 180 -5.67 -9.65 -13.81
CA LEU A 180 -5.91 -10.90 -13.08
C LEU A 180 -4.62 -11.69 -12.89
N TRP A 181 -3.82 -11.85 -13.95
CA TRP A 181 -2.54 -12.55 -13.85
C TRP A 181 -1.57 -11.88 -12.87
N MET A 182 -1.44 -10.56 -12.90
CA MET A 182 -0.56 -9.82 -11.98
C MET A 182 -1.07 -9.86 -10.54
N MET A 183 -2.39 -9.89 -10.32
CA MET A 183 -2.96 -10.04 -8.98
C MET A 183 -2.74 -11.47 -8.46
N GLU A 184 -3.05 -12.51 -9.24
CA GLU A 184 -2.87 -13.90 -8.80
C GLU A 184 -1.39 -14.29 -8.62
N ARG A 185 -0.52 -13.85 -9.53
CA ARG A 185 0.94 -14.07 -9.43
C ARG A 185 1.64 -12.95 -8.66
N GLY A 186 0.88 -12.02 -8.12
CA GLY A 186 1.38 -10.92 -7.31
C GLY A 186 1.83 -11.37 -5.93
N GLY A 187 1.46 -12.58 -5.50
CA GLY A 187 1.90 -13.19 -4.26
C GLY A 187 0.97 -12.94 -3.08
N LYS A 188 1.51 -12.87 -1.86
CA LYS A 188 0.74 -12.81 -0.62
C LYS A 188 0.24 -11.40 -0.32
N TRP A 189 -0.87 -11.02 -0.93
CA TRP A 189 -1.48 -9.68 -0.75
C TRP A 189 -1.94 -9.36 0.66
N ALA A 190 -2.27 -10.38 1.47
CA ALA A 190 -2.72 -10.19 2.85
C ALA A 190 -1.74 -9.36 3.71
N ARG A 191 -0.42 -9.43 3.43
CA ARG A 191 0.60 -8.65 4.17
C ARG A 191 0.44 -7.14 3.98
N TRP A 192 -0.16 -6.72 2.87
CA TRP A 192 -0.36 -5.32 2.53
C TRP A 192 -1.61 -4.71 3.16
N LYS A 193 -2.46 -5.48 3.82
CA LYS A 193 -3.71 -4.97 4.40
C LYS A 193 -3.51 -3.75 5.31
N PRO A 194 -2.59 -3.76 6.31
CA PRO A 194 -2.37 -2.58 7.16
C PRO A 194 -1.77 -1.40 6.38
N VAL A 195 -0.98 -1.68 5.34
CA VAL A 195 -0.40 -0.64 4.46
C VAL A 195 -1.50 0.00 3.60
N LEU A 196 -2.42 -0.79 3.07
CA LEU A 196 -3.56 -0.33 2.29
C LEU A 196 -4.54 0.49 3.11
N GLU A 197 -4.77 0.14 4.37
CA GLU A 197 -5.56 0.97 5.28
C GLU A 197 -4.90 2.35 5.52
N LYS A 198 -3.57 2.39 5.67
CA LYS A 198 -2.84 3.67 5.75
C LYS A 198 -2.97 4.48 4.45
N LEU A 199 -2.89 3.84 3.29
CA LEU A 199 -3.13 4.50 1.99
C LEU A 199 -4.57 5.01 1.87
N TYR A 200 -5.55 4.23 2.32
CA TYR A 200 -6.96 4.61 2.36
C TYR A 200 -7.16 5.89 3.18
N LEU A 201 -6.53 5.98 4.36
CA LEU A 201 -6.54 7.17 5.21
C LEU A 201 -5.82 8.36 4.55
N LEU A 202 -4.64 8.17 3.97
CA LEU A 202 -3.92 9.21 3.22
C LEU A 202 -4.73 9.78 2.06
N ARG A 203 -5.59 8.94 1.46
CA ARG A 203 -6.50 9.32 0.38
C ARG A 203 -7.86 9.81 0.88
N PHE A 204 -7.95 10.22 2.14
CA PHE A 204 -9.17 10.73 2.77
C PHE A 204 -10.33 9.73 2.71
N LYS A 205 -10.05 8.49 3.12
CA LYS A 205 -11.01 7.39 3.14
C LYS A 205 -11.58 7.06 1.76
N ARG A 206 -10.72 7.12 0.72
CA ARG A 206 -11.06 6.72 -0.65
C ARG A 206 -10.34 5.43 -1.04
N PRO A 207 -11.06 4.41 -1.56
CA PRO A 207 -10.46 3.16 -2.02
C PRO A 207 -9.38 3.39 -3.07
N LEU A 208 -8.26 2.69 -2.97
CA LEU A 208 -7.17 2.76 -3.93
C LEU A 208 -7.63 2.20 -5.29
N VAL A 209 -7.66 3.05 -6.30
CA VAL A 209 -8.10 2.67 -7.64
C VAL A 209 -6.90 2.19 -8.45
N LEU A 210 -6.88 0.89 -8.80
CA LEU A 210 -5.81 0.29 -9.61
C LEU A 210 -6.23 0.21 -11.09
N GLY A 211 -5.86 1.24 -11.85
CA GLY A 211 -6.11 1.32 -13.29
C GLY A 211 -5.01 0.66 -14.13
N ASP A 212 -5.11 0.79 -15.46
CA ASP A 212 -4.11 0.22 -16.37
C ASP A 212 -2.71 0.81 -16.20
N ASP A 213 -2.63 2.06 -15.76
CA ASP A 213 -1.36 2.71 -15.49
C ASP A 213 -0.65 2.05 -14.30
N ASN A 214 -1.38 1.63 -13.26
CA ASN A 214 -0.81 0.94 -12.10
C ASN A 214 -0.16 -0.39 -12.50
N PHE A 215 -0.86 -1.18 -13.32
CA PHE A 215 -0.32 -2.44 -13.87
C PHE A 215 0.69 -2.21 -15.02
N GLY A 216 0.74 -0.98 -15.55
CA GLY A 216 1.64 -0.57 -16.62
C GLY A 216 3.05 -0.22 -16.15
N VAL A 217 3.28 -0.06 -14.84
CA VAL A 217 4.56 0.38 -14.25
C VAL A 217 5.78 -0.48 -14.65
N PHE A 218 5.57 -1.76 -14.98
CA PHE A 218 6.67 -2.65 -15.43
C PHE A 218 6.88 -2.64 -16.95
N GLY A 219 5.94 -2.12 -17.73
CA GLY A 219 5.93 -2.16 -19.20
C GLY A 219 5.77 -3.56 -19.80
N ARG A 220 6.46 -4.57 -19.28
CA ARG A 220 6.52 -5.96 -19.78
C ARG A 220 6.44 -6.97 -18.64
N ARG A 221 5.99 -8.19 -18.94
CA ARG A 221 5.89 -9.31 -17.97
C ARG A 221 7.26 -9.71 -17.39
N ALA A 222 8.32 -9.68 -18.19
CA ALA A 222 9.66 -10.04 -17.72
C ALA A 222 10.16 -9.09 -16.62
N ALA A 223 9.95 -7.78 -16.80
CA ALA A 223 10.30 -6.76 -15.80
C ALA A 223 9.47 -6.89 -14.50
N PHE A 224 8.22 -7.35 -14.61
CA PHE A 224 7.45 -7.73 -13.41
C PHE A 224 8.12 -8.93 -12.71
N MET A 225 8.44 -10.00 -13.44
CA MET A 225 9.02 -11.21 -12.86
C MET A 225 10.44 -11.04 -12.30
N SER A 226 11.21 -10.06 -12.78
CA SER A 226 12.58 -9.82 -12.29
C SER A 226 12.66 -9.16 -10.92
N GLU A 227 11.56 -8.59 -10.43
CA GLU A 227 11.50 -7.89 -9.14
C GLU A 227 11.13 -8.85 -8.00
N THR A 228 11.34 -8.45 -6.75
CA THR A 228 10.81 -9.22 -5.60
C THR A 228 9.31 -8.98 -5.45
N GLU A 229 8.60 -9.91 -4.80
CA GLU A 229 7.14 -9.86 -4.65
C GLU A 229 6.65 -8.57 -4.01
N ALA A 230 7.21 -8.21 -2.85
CA ALA A 230 6.84 -7.02 -2.11
C ALA A 230 7.13 -5.74 -2.91
N VAL A 231 8.27 -5.67 -3.60
CA VAL A 231 8.62 -4.52 -4.45
C VAL A 231 7.63 -4.41 -5.62
N ARG A 232 7.26 -5.53 -6.26
CA ARG A 232 6.26 -5.52 -7.32
C ARG A 232 4.93 -4.94 -6.84
N GLN A 233 4.42 -5.50 -5.74
CA GLN A 233 3.14 -5.11 -5.16
C GLN A 233 3.17 -3.63 -4.79
N TRP A 234 4.22 -3.17 -4.12
CA TRP A 234 4.36 -1.78 -3.75
C TRP A 234 4.40 -0.82 -4.95
N ARG A 235 5.13 -1.15 -6.01
CA ARG A 235 5.18 -0.33 -7.23
C ARG A 235 3.79 -0.20 -7.87
N ILE A 236 2.97 -1.25 -7.85
CA ILE A 236 1.58 -1.20 -8.33
C ILE A 236 0.73 -0.31 -7.41
N LEU A 237 0.83 -0.51 -6.09
CA LEU A 237 0.00 0.16 -5.10
C LEU A 237 0.30 1.65 -4.99
N SER A 238 1.57 2.04 -5.01
CA SER A 238 2.02 3.42 -4.88
C SER A 238 1.92 4.24 -6.16
N TRP A 239 1.69 3.59 -7.31
CA TRP A 239 1.63 4.26 -8.60
C TRP A 239 0.54 5.32 -8.63
N ARG A 240 0.93 6.55 -9.01
CA ARG A 240 0.07 7.76 -9.04
C ARG A 240 -0.57 8.14 -7.72
N ILE A 241 -0.08 7.63 -6.59
CA ILE A 241 -0.45 8.18 -5.29
C ILE A 241 0.26 9.51 -5.14
N ASN A 242 -0.51 10.59 -5.25
CA ASN A 242 -0.04 11.94 -4.98
C ASN A 242 -0.33 12.26 -3.52
N ILE A 243 0.69 12.75 -2.82
CA ILE A 243 0.55 13.21 -1.45
C ILE A 243 0.39 14.72 -1.48
N ASN A 244 -0.70 15.19 -0.89
CA ASN A 244 -0.86 16.60 -0.62
C ASN A 244 -0.04 16.92 0.63
N GLN A 245 1.07 17.63 0.48
CA GLN A 245 1.74 18.29 1.60
C GLN A 245 0.81 19.41 2.09
N GLY A 246 -0.19 19.03 2.89
CA GLY A 246 -1.17 19.95 3.43
C GLY A 246 -0.50 20.95 4.36
N GLY A 247 -0.41 22.20 3.94
CA GLY A 247 -0.52 23.37 4.83
C GLY A 247 0.56 23.56 5.89
N HIS A 248 1.67 22.81 5.91
CA HIS A 248 2.87 23.30 6.58
C HIS A 248 3.41 24.47 5.78
N GLN A 249 2.82 25.63 6.07
CA GLN A 249 3.22 26.99 5.73
C GLN A 249 4.57 27.31 6.39
N THR A 250 5.55 26.42 6.25
CA THR A 250 6.94 26.81 6.35
C THR A 250 7.13 27.80 5.23
N ARG A 251 7.28 29.07 5.64
CA ARG A 251 7.76 30.20 4.85
C ARG A 251 9.14 29.88 4.24
N PHE A 252 9.18 28.96 3.29
CA PHE A 252 10.18 28.92 2.25
C PHE A 252 9.40 29.11 0.96
N VAL A 253 9.36 30.38 0.61
CA VAL A 253 8.61 30.98 -0.48
C VAL A 253 8.92 30.21 -1.78
N ASP A 254 7.88 29.85 -2.53
CA ASP A 254 7.92 29.36 -3.91
C ASP A 254 8.32 27.92 -4.23
N PHE A 255 8.23 26.96 -3.30
CA PHE A 255 8.13 25.55 -3.74
C PHE A 255 6.71 25.27 -4.22
N ILE A 256 6.53 25.50 -5.52
CA ILE A 256 5.35 25.28 -6.36
C ILE A 256 4.54 24.07 -5.89
N ARG A 257 3.21 24.17 -5.99
CA ARG A 257 2.14 23.16 -5.77
C ARG A 257 2.36 21.83 -6.52
N HIS A 258 3.50 21.20 -6.38
CA HIS A 258 3.81 19.92 -6.99
C HIS A 258 3.15 18.85 -6.13
N GLN A 259 2.06 18.30 -6.66
CA GLN A 259 1.58 16.99 -6.25
C GLN A 259 2.77 16.03 -6.31
N THR A 260 3.33 15.70 -5.16
CA THR A 260 4.53 14.88 -5.09
C THR A 260 4.07 13.43 -5.05
N ARG A 261 4.61 12.62 -5.96
CA ARG A 261 4.25 11.20 -6.04
C ARG A 261 4.92 10.47 -4.88
N LEU A 262 4.22 9.53 -4.25
CA LEU A 262 4.82 8.71 -3.20
C LEU A 262 6.02 7.88 -3.69
N MET A 263 6.04 7.57 -4.99
CA MET A 263 7.17 6.95 -5.67
C MET A 263 7.55 7.71 -6.94
N ASP A 264 8.86 7.77 -7.20
CA ASP A 264 9.43 8.19 -8.48
C ASP A 264 10.45 7.14 -8.94
N GLY A 265 10.13 6.43 -10.02
CA GLY A 265 10.90 5.29 -10.49
C GLY A 265 11.00 4.18 -9.44
N HIS A 266 12.19 4.01 -8.86
CA HIS A 266 12.48 3.07 -7.77
C HIS A 266 12.65 3.77 -6.41
N SER A 267 12.66 5.10 -6.40
CA SER A 267 12.82 5.89 -5.19
C SER A 267 11.47 6.10 -4.51
N ILE A 268 11.49 6.09 -3.19
CA ILE A 268 10.33 6.33 -2.34
C ILE A 268 10.45 7.70 -1.68
N LEU A 269 9.34 8.43 -1.63
CA LEU A 269 9.30 9.73 -0.97
C LEU A 269 9.17 9.54 0.54
N GLU A 270 10.26 9.80 1.25
CA GLU A 270 10.28 9.83 2.71
C GLU A 270 9.87 11.22 3.21
N SER A 271 9.06 11.27 4.28
CA SER A 271 8.46 12.52 4.78
C SER A 271 9.49 13.57 5.23
N SER A 272 10.71 13.17 5.58
CA SER A 272 11.75 14.06 6.13
C SER A 272 12.93 14.31 5.19
N TYR A 273 13.18 13.43 4.22
CA TYR A 273 14.43 13.43 3.44
C TYR A 273 14.23 13.40 1.91
N GLY A 274 13.00 13.59 1.43
CA GLY A 274 12.70 13.58 0.00
C GLY A 274 12.75 12.16 -0.59
N TYR A 275 13.04 12.06 -1.89
CA TYR A 275 13.13 10.75 -2.58
C TYR A 275 14.42 10.03 -2.22
N GLN A 276 14.28 8.81 -1.72
CA GLN A 276 15.37 7.94 -1.30
C GLN A 276 15.24 6.58 -2.01
N LEU A 277 16.37 5.99 -2.42
CA LEU A 277 16.37 4.66 -3.05
C LEU A 277 16.56 3.57 -1.98
N PRO A 278 15.58 2.66 -1.78
CA PRO A 278 15.75 1.56 -0.84
C PRO A 278 16.81 0.57 -1.31
N THR A 279 17.63 0.09 -0.39
CA THR A 279 18.59 -1.00 -0.64
C THR A 279 18.01 -2.31 -0.13
N LEU A 280 17.78 -3.28 -1.01
CA LEU A 280 17.27 -4.60 -0.67
C LEU A 280 18.43 -5.50 -0.24
N LEU A 281 18.28 -6.17 0.90
CA LEU A 281 19.28 -7.09 1.43
C LEU A 281 18.96 -8.52 0.97
N SER A 282 20.00 -9.26 0.56
CA SER A 282 19.87 -10.63 0.04
C SER A 282 19.85 -11.71 1.13
N SER A 283 19.94 -11.32 2.40
CA SER A 283 19.96 -12.23 3.56
C SER A 283 19.22 -11.63 4.74
N ALA A 284 18.94 -12.45 5.76
CA ALA A 284 18.45 -11.98 7.05
C ALA A 284 19.37 -10.88 7.60
N SER A 285 18.78 -9.86 8.22
CA SER A 285 19.54 -8.84 8.93
C SER A 285 19.87 -9.33 10.34
N PRO A 286 21.14 -9.25 10.79
CA PRO A 286 21.52 -9.66 12.14
C PRO A 286 20.82 -8.82 13.22
N ASN A 287 20.32 -7.63 12.89
CA ASN A 287 19.61 -6.75 13.82
C ASN A 287 18.21 -7.27 14.18
N PHE A 288 17.68 -8.24 13.43
CA PHE A 288 16.39 -8.85 13.63
C PHE A 288 16.52 -10.39 13.71
N PRO A 289 17.18 -10.93 14.75
CA PRO A 289 17.49 -12.36 14.84
C PRO A 289 16.22 -13.23 14.89
N HIS A 290 15.09 -12.68 15.30
CA HIS A 290 13.81 -13.38 15.37
C HIS A 290 12.99 -13.31 14.07
N ALA A 291 13.40 -12.50 13.10
CA ALA A 291 12.70 -12.36 11.83
C ALA A 291 13.23 -13.40 10.83
N ALA A 292 12.37 -14.32 10.41
CA ALA A 292 12.70 -15.26 9.34
C ALA A 292 12.93 -14.50 8.02
N PHE A 293 13.96 -14.90 7.28
CA PHE A 293 14.22 -14.33 5.96
C PHE A 293 13.14 -14.77 4.95
N ASP A 294 12.40 -13.81 4.41
CA ASP A 294 11.45 -14.00 3.32
C ASP A 294 12.01 -13.32 2.05
N PRO A 295 12.52 -14.08 1.06
CA PRO A 295 13.04 -13.48 -0.18
C PRO A 295 11.95 -12.77 -0.99
N ALA A 296 10.67 -13.06 -0.76
CA ALA A 296 9.56 -12.36 -1.39
C ALA A 296 9.36 -10.95 -0.78
N ASP A 297 9.81 -10.72 0.45
CA ASP A 297 9.68 -9.47 1.20
C ASP A 297 10.99 -9.16 1.95
N PRO A 298 12.08 -8.91 1.20
CA PRO A 298 13.43 -8.93 1.73
C PRO A 298 13.65 -7.82 2.76
N PRO A 299 14.59 -8.01 3.71
CA PRO A 299 15.04 -6.94 4.59
C PRO A 299 15.54 -5.76 3.75
N THR A 300 15.30 -4.55 4.24
CA THR A 300 15.50 -3.33 3.46
C THR A 300 16.22 -2.28 4.29
N GLN A 301 17.12 -1.52 3.67
CA GLN A 301 17.76 -0.36 4.27
C GLN A 301 17.28 0.92 3.56
N LEU A 302 16.99 1.96 4.33
CA LEU A 302 16.61 3.28 3.82
C LEU A 302 17.03 4.37 4.82
N ALA A 303 17.71 5.42 4.36
CA ALA A 303 18.09 6.58 5.17
C ALA A 303 18.77 6.23 6.52
N GLY A 304 19.66 5.22 6.52
CA GLY A 304 20.36 4.75 7.72
C GLY A 304 19.51 3.89 8.68
N TYR A 305 18.25 3.60 8.34
CA TYR A 305 17.41 2.65 9.06
C TYR A 305 17.41 1.29 8.35
N LEU A 306 17.41 0.23 9.16
CA LEU A 306 17.23 -1.16 8.76
C LEU A 306 15.84 -1.63 9.12
N TYR A 307 15.19 -2.32 8.19
CA TYR A 307 13.86 -2.87 8.32
C TYR A 307 13.94 -4.38 8.11
N PRO A 308 13.21 -5.20 8.91
CA PRO A 308 13.24 -6.65 8.77
C PRO A 308 12.62 -7.10 7.45
N THR A 309 11.71 -6.30 6.87
CA THR A 309 11.07 -6.55 5.58
C THR A 309 10.83 -5.24 4.82
N TYR A 310 10.63 -5.35 3.51
CA TYR A 310 10.28 -4.22 2.65
C TYR A 310 8.90 -3.65 3.04
N THR A 311 7.95 -4.52 3.40
CA THR A 311 6.63 -4.10 3.91
C THR A 311 6.75 -3.25 5.18
N SER A 312 7.65 -3.59 6.12
CA SER A 312 7.91 -2.77 7.31
C SER A 312 8.43 -1.39 6.95
N MET A 313 9.34 -1.29 5.98
CA MET A 313 9.83 0.00 5.48
C MET A 313 8.67 0.88 4.98
N VAL A 314 7.81 0.33 4.10
CA VAL A 314 6.65 1.06 3.59
C VAL A 314 5.69 1.47 4.72
N ALA A 315 5.43 0.58 5.67
CA ALA A 315 4.52 0.84 6.79
C ALA A 315 4.96 2.05 7.63
N PHE A 316 6.27 2.23 7.86
CA PHE A 316 6.81 3.40 8.55
C PHE A 316 6.77 4.67 7.72
N ILE A 317 7.03 4.59 6.41
CA ILE A 317 6.95 5.75 5.52
C ILE A 317 5.53 6.30 5.49
N LEU A 318 4.53 5.43 5.31
CA LEU A 318 3.13 5.85 5.32
C LEU A 318 2.69 6.40 6.67
N PHE A 319 3.20 5.84 7.78
CA PHE A 319 2.95 6.38 9.11
C PHE A 319 3.47 7.83 9.23
N GLY A 320 4.70 8.09 8.77
CA GLY A 320 5.27 9.44 8.73
C GLY A 320 4.38 10.41 7.95
N TRP A 321 3.86 9.99 6.79
CA TRP A 321 2.94 10.79 6.00
C TRP A 321 1.59 11.05 6.68
N LEU A 322 0.99 10.05 7.32
CA LEU A 322 -0.27 10.20 8.06
C LEU A 322 -0.13 11.21 9.21
N ARG A 323 1.00 11.17 9.90
CA ARG A 323 1.32 12.12 10.98
C ARG A 323 1.53 13.53 10.43
N CYS A 324 2.31 13.69 9.37
CA CYS A 324 2.55 14.99 8.73
C CYS A 324 1.27 15.61 8.15
N GLY A 325 0.39 14.80 7.56
CA GLY A 325 -0.87 15.27 7.00
C GLY A 325 -2.02 15.38 8.02
N ARG A 326 -1.77 15.07 9.30
CA ARG A 326 -2.75 15.11 10.40
C ARG A 326 -3.99 14.24 10.17
N GLN A 327 -3.86 13.17 9.40
CA GLN A 327 -4.94 12.18 9.22
C GLN A 327 -5.15 11.31 10.48
N ILE A 328 -4.12 11.22 11.32
CA ILE A 328 -4.16 10.58 12.64
C ILE A 328 -3.90 11.63 13.72
N ARG A 329 -4.54 11.47 14.87
CA ARG A 329 -4.40 12.36 16.02
C ARG A 329 -3.63 11.66 17.11
N ARG A 330 -2.63 12.34 17.68
CA ARG A 330 -2.01 11.88 18.92
C ARG A 330 -3.00 12.05 20.06
N VAL A 331 -3.23 10.97 20.78
CA VAL A 331 -4.09 10.96 21.98
C VAL A 331 -3.28 10.84 23.26
N GLY A 332 -2.09 10.25 23.19
CA GLY A 332 -1.20 10.18 24.34
C GLY A 332 0.25 9.91 23.94
N SER A 333 1.16 10.35 24.79
CA SER A 333 2.58 10.01 24.69
C SER A 333 3.26 10.16 26.03
N TRP A 334 4.17 9.26 26.36
CA TRP A 334 4.97 9.32 27.58
C TRP A 334 6.32 8.64 27.39
N ALA A 335 7.29 9.04 28.21
CA ALA A 335 8.65 8.50 28.21
C ALA A 335 9.02 8.02 29.62
N THR A 336 9.86 6.99 29.71
CA THR A 336 10.50 6.56 30.95
C THR A 336 12.00 6.41 30.73
N HIS A 337 12.76 6.97 31.68
CA HIS A 337 14.23 6.91 31.75
C HIS A 337 14.70 6.02 32.91
N ARG A 338 13.78 5.58 33.78
CA ARG A 338 14.11 4.82 35.00
C ARG A 338 14.15 3.33 34.68
N ARG A 339 15.36 2.79 34.51
CA ARG A 339 15.56 1.39 34.10
C ARG A 339 14.87 0.35 34.99
N ASP A 340 14.80 0.64 36.28
CA ASP A 340 14.21 -0.25 37.28
C ASP A 340 12.68 -0.09 37.38
N SER A 341 12.07 0.82 36.61
CA SER A 341 10.63 1.03 36.63
C SER A 341 9.91 -0.10 35.89
N ALA A 342 8.73 -0.48 36.39
CA ALA A 342 7.91 -1.52 35.77
C ALA A 342 7.57 -1.15 34.31
N GLU A 343 7.34 0.13 34.05
CA GLU A 343 7.05 0.68 32.74
C GLU A 343 8.23 0.49 31.78
N TYR A 344 9.43 0.78 32.27
CA TYR A 344 10.64 0.62 31.50
C TYR A 344 10.81 -0.83 31.10
N LEU A 345 10.82 -1.75 32.08
CA LEU A 345 11.00 -3.18 31.85
C LEU A 345 9.96 -3.73 30.88
N ARG A 346 8.69 -3.37 31.09
CA ARG A 346 7.58 -3.79 30.23
C ARG A 346 7.73 -3.32 28.78
N LEU A 347 8.16 -2.08 28.55
CA LEU A 347 8.43 -1.61 27.18
C LEU A 347 9.57 -2.39 26.51
N GLY A 348 10.58 -2.81 27.28
CA GLY A 348 11.64 -3.68 26.79
C GLY A 348 11.14 -5.04 26.36
N GLU A 349 10.28 -5.66 27.17
CA GLU A 349 9.61 -6.91 26.81
C GLU A 349 8.80 -6.74 25.52
N LEU A 350 8.03 -5.66 25.39
CA LEU A 350 7.20 -5.40 24.21
C LEU A 350 8.03 -5.12 22.96
N LEU A 351 9.21 -4.51 23.08
CA LEU A 351 10.16 -4.32 21.98
C LEU A 351 10.88 -5.63 21.62
N ALA A 352 11.23 -6.45 22.60
CA ALA A 352 11.90 -7.73 22.40
C ALA A 352 10.96 -8.85 21.91
N ALA A 353 9.64 -8.70 22.09
CA ALA A 353 8.65 -9.72 21.76
C ALA A 353 8.77 -10.20 20.31
N SER A 354 8.63 -11.50 20.08
CA SER A 354 8.66 -12.08 18.74
C SER A 354 7.33 -11.89 18.02
N HIS A 355 7.31 -12.12 16.69
CA HIS A 355 6.08 -12.04 15.90
C HIS A 355 5.00 -13.05 16.34
N SER A 356 5.40 -14.22 16.85
CA SER A 356 4.46 -15.21 17.42
C SER A 356 3.88 -14.71 18.73
N ASP A 357 4.70 -14.08 19.57
CA ASP A 357 4.24 -13.57 20.86
C ASP A 357 3.22 -12.47 20.66
N VAL A 358 3.37 -11.60 19.67
CA VAL A 358 2.43 -10.49 19.41
C VAL A 358 1.19 -10.90 18.61
N ALA A 359 1.11 -12.14 18.11
CA ALA A 359 -0.02 -12.59 17.29
C ALA A 359 -1.37 -12.52 18.04
N HIS A 360 -1.36 -12.73 19.36
CA HIS A 360 -2.56 -12.64 20.20
C HIS A 360 -3.13 -11.21 20.29
N TRP A 361 -2.36 -10.18 19.94
CA TRP A 361 -2.86 -8.80 19.89
C TRP A 361 -3.87 -8.60 18.76
N ARG A 362 -3.86 -9.46 17.72
CA ARG A 362 -4.61 -9.27 16.48
C ARG A 362 -4.26 -7.95 15.79
N ALA A 363 -2.98 -7.59 15.85
CA ALA A 363 -2.41 -6.38 15.26
C ALA A 363 -1.30 -6.72 14.28
N ALA A 364 -1.04 -5.83 13.34
CA ALA A 364 0.17 -5.90 12.53
C ALA A 364 1.32 -5.20 13.25
N VAL A 365 2.50 -5.84 13.28
CA VAL A 365 3.69 -5.29 13.93
C VAL A 365 4.78 -5.07 12.88
N PHE A 366 5.37 -3.88 12.92
CA PHE A 366 6.47 -3.49 12.04
C PHE A 366 7.61 -2.96 12.87
N ASP A 367 8.84 -3.38 12.56
CA ASP A 367 10.03 -2.92 13.25
C ASP A 367 10.93 -2.12 12.33
N LYS A 368 11.73 -1.23 12.91
CA LYS A 368 12.91 -0.64 12.28
C LYS A 368 13.99 -0.36 13.32
N LYS A 369 15.24 -0.51 12.93
CA LYS A 369 16.41 -0.31 13.79
C LYS A 369 17.46 0.55 13.10
N ARG A 370 18.38 1.11 13.87
CA ARG A 370 19.63 1.69 13.37
C ARG A 370 20.81 0.87 13.87
N GLU A 371 21.98 1.08 13.28
CA GLU A 371 23.22 0.42 13.70
C GLU A 371 23.68 0.86 15.09
N ASP A 372 23.35 2.10 15.47
CA ASP A 372 23.50 2.59 16.84
C ASP A 372 22.47 1.97 17.79
N GLY A 373 21.80 0.89 17.40
CA GLY A 373 20.88 0.11 18.23
C GLY A 373 19.60 0.81 18.68
N TRP A 374 19.32 2.02 18.20
CA TRP A 374 17.98 2.59 18.26
C TRP A 374 16.97 1.62 17.65
N HIS A 375 15.85 1.38 18.35
CA HIS A 375 14.80 0.47 17.89
C HIS A 375 13.44 1.15 18.00
N CYS A 376 12.65 1.06 16.93
CA CYS A 376 11.25 1.42 16.95
C CYS A 376 10.37 0.30 16.44
N ARG A 377 9.31 0.03 17.20
CA ARG A 377 8.24 -0.89 16.87
C ARG A 377 6.94 -0.14 16.67
N LEU A 378 6.23 -0.45 15.60
CA LEU A 378 4.94 0.10 15.26
C LEU A 378 3.89 -1.02 15.28
N VAL A 379 2.97 -0.94 16.23
CA VAL A 379 1.81 -1.84 16.37
C VAL A 379 0.60 -1.15 15.76
N VAL A 380 -0.06 -1.80 14.79
CA VAL A 380 -1.14 -1.22 13.99
C VAL A 380 -2.40 -2.06 14.15
N PHE A 381 -3.44 -1.43 14.68
CA PHE A 381 -4.80 -1.96 14.75
C PHE A 381 -5.62 -1.37 13.63
N GLY A 382 -6.02 -2.22 12.70
CA GLY A 382 -6.77 -1.85 11.51
C GLY A 382 -8.27 -1.86 11.68
N SER A 383 -8.98 -1.78 10.56
CA SER A 383 -10.45 -1.71 10.53
C SER A 383 -11.14 -2.97 11.06
N GLU A 384 -10.46 -4.12 11.07
CA GLU A 384 -10.98 -5.35 11.69
C GLU A 384 -11.15 -5.24 13.21
N THR A 385 -10.35 -4.40 13.86
CA THR A 385 -10.39 -4.21 15.32
C THR A 385 -11.04 -2.89 15.71
N MET A 386 -10.78 -1.82 14.94
CA MET A 386 -11.23 -0.46 15.22
C MET A 386 -12.54 -0.08 14.50
N GLY A 387 -13.10 -0.97 13.69
CA GLY A 387 -14.22 -0.63 12.81
C GLY A 387 -13.81 0.05 11.51
N GLU A 388 -14.74 0.12 10.56
CA GLU A 388 -14.45 0.54 9.19
C GLU A 388 -13.85 1.95 9.09
N GLY A 389 -12.70 2.05 8.42
CA GLY A 389 -12.01 3.32 8.20
C GLY A 389 -11.44 3.94 9.48
N GLN A 390 -11.32 3.15 10.55
CA GLN A 390 -10.63 3.51 11.77
C GLN A 390 -9.32 2.74 11.91
N MET A 391 -8.35 3.35 12.59
CA MET A 391 -7.03 2.80 12.85
C MET A 391 -6.46 3.37 14.15
N THR A 392 -5.79 2.53 14.92
CA THR A 392 -4.94 2.93 16.06
C THR A 392 -3.52 2.45 15.83
N LEU A 393 -2.56 3.31 16.11
CA LEU A 393 -1.13 3.04 16.01
C LEU A 393 -0.48 3.28 17.36
N ILE A 394 0.27 2.28 17.83
CA ILE A 394 1.09 2.37 19.03
C ILE A 394 2.55 2.29 18.58
N ARG A 395 3.29 3.36 18.80
CA ARG A 395 4.71 3.44 18.48
C ARG A 395 5.52 3.31 19.75
N LEU A 396 6.31 2.26 19.83
CA LEU A 396 7.27 2.00 20.91
C LEU A 396 8.65 2.35 20.38
N THR A 397 9.45 3.09 21.15
CA THR A 397 10.81 3.48 20.77
C THR A 397 11.76 3.28 21.93
N GLU A 398 12.95 2.77 21.65
CA GLU A 398 14.10 2.70 22.55
C GLU A 398 15.26 3.49 21.95
N HIS A 399 15.75 4.47 22.71
CA HIS A 399 16.88 5.32 22.37
C HIS A 399 18.20 4.80 22.98
N TRP A 400 19.31 5.00 22.25
CA TRP A 400 20.67 4.59 22.65
C TRP A 400 21.33 5.64 23.60
N PRO A 401 22.38 5.26 24.36
CA PRO A 401 22.81 5.83 25.63
C PRO A 401 23.45 7.21 25.57
N ASP A 402 23.85 7.73 24.40
CA ASP A 402 24.44 9.07 24.31
C ASP A 402 23.49 10.17 24.84
N TRP A 403 22.18 9.87 24.87
CA TRP A 403 21.12 10.76 25.36
C TRP A 403 20.34 10.17 26.54
N GLY A 404 20.80 9.05 27.11
CA GLY A 404 20.03 8.23 28.04
C GLY A 404 19.31 7.08 27.35
N GLN A 405 19.22 5.94 28.02
CA GLN A 405 18.42 4.81 27.54
C GLN A 405 16.95 5.10 27.83
N ASP A 406 16.33 5.94 27.02
CA ASP A 406 14.93 6.30 27.19
C ASP A 406 14.03 5.37 26.38
N ARG A 407 12.91 4.98 26.97
CA ARG A 407 11.84 4.26 26.28
C ARG A 407 10.62 5.16 26.18
N TYR A 408 10.00 5.15 25.00
CA TYR A 408 8.96 6.11 24.65
C TYR A 408 7.79 5.43 23.95
N VAL A 409 6.58 5.89 24.30
CA VAL A 409 5.33 5.44 23.72
C VAL A 409 4.61 6.63 23.08
N GLU A 410 4.16 6.47 21.84
CA GLU A 410 3.18 7.36 21.20
C GLU A 410 1.96 6.57 20.79
N ILE A 411 0.78 7.13 21.04
CA ILE A 411 -0.48 6.54 20.63
C ILE A 411 -1.21 7.55 19.75
N GLU A 412 -1.49 7.11 18.53
CA GLU A 412 -2.17 7.90 17.52
C GLU A 412 -3.36 7.12 16.99
N THR A 413 -4.49 7.80 16.79
CA THR A 413 -5.74 7.16 16.36
C THR A 413 -6.52 8.05 15.39
N THR A 414 -7.36 7.44 14.58
CA THR A 414 -8.38 8.13 13.78
C THR A 414 -9.73 8.22 14.50
N GLU A 415 -9.90 7.48 15.61
CA GLU A 415 -11.11 7.49 16.41
C GLU A 415 -11.38 8.90 16.96
N SER A 416 -12.60 9.40 16.80
CA SER A 416 -13.02 10.66 17.43
C SER A 416 -13.26 10.42 18.92
N ALA A 417 -13.07 11.45 19.75
CA ALA A 417 -13.42 11.34 21.17
C ALA A 417 -14.93 11.01 21.34
N PRO A 418 -15.31 10.15 22.30
CA PRO A 418 -14.45 9.45 23.27
C PRO A 418 -13.64 8.29 22.66
N HIS A 419 -12.41 8.08 23.13
CA HIS A 419 -11.42 7.15 22.54
C HIS A 419 -11.51 5.72 23.10
N ASP A 420 -12.72 5.20 23.29
CA ASP A 420 -12.96 3.96 24.04
C ASP A 420 -12.35 2.72 23.36
N GLN A 421 -12.41 2.66 22.02
CA GLN A 421 -11.81 1.54 21.28
C GLN A 421 -10.29 1.61 21.30
N THR A 422 -9.74 2.82 21.15
CA THR A 422 -8.30 3.08 21.26
C THR A 422 -7.79 2.66 22.63
N LEU A 423 -8.49 3.04 23.70
CA LEU A 423 -8.16 2.61 25.05
C LEU A 423 -8.15 1.10 25.18
N THR A 424 -9.18 0.43 24.66
CA THR A 424 -9.29 -1.05 24.72
C THR A 424 -8.08 -1.74 24.07
N VAL A 425 -7.65 -1.28 22.88
CA VAL A 425 -6.48 -1.88 22.21
C VAL A 425 -5.16 -1.49 22.86
N VAL A 426 -5.05 -0.30 23.43
CA VAL A 426 -3.87 0.15 24.19
C VAL A 426 -3.70 -0.68 25.45
N MET A 427 -4.76 -0.88 26.23
CA MET A 427 -4.76 -1.75 27.42
C MET A 427 -4.37 -3.19 27.06
N ARG A 428 -4.84 -3.70 25.92
CA ARG A 428 -4.47 -5.04 25.43
C ARG A 428 -2.97 -5.18 25.16
N VAL A 429 -2.31 -4.17 24.60
CA VAL A 429 -0.87 -4.25 24.26
C VAL A 429 0.00 -3.90 25.46
N LEU A 430 -0.29 -2.78 26.10
CA LEU A 430 0.55 -2.23 27.16
C LEU A 430 0.28 -2.88 28.53
N GLY A 431 -0.91 -3.46 28.72
CA GLY A 431 -1.41 -3.94 30.01
C GLY A 431 -2.08 -2.82 30.83
N ASP A 432 -2.81 -3.21 31.86
CA ASP A 432 -3.68 -2.28 32.60
C ASP A 432 -2.92 -1.13 33.25
N GLN A 433 -1.75 -1.42 33.81
CA GLN A 433 -0.91 -0.44 34.49
C GLN A 433 -0.42 0.67 33.55
N LEU A 434 -0.05 0.30 32.32
CA LEU A 434 0.50 1.24 31.34
C LEU A 434 -0.57 1.93 30.50
N GLY A 435 -1.63 1.22 30.14
CA GLY A 435 -2.71 1.80 29.36
C GLY A 435 -3.50 2.85 30.14
N GLY A 436 -3.55 2.77 31.47
CA GLY A 436 -4.12 3.80 32.33
C GLY A 436 -3.36 5.13 32.33
N MET A 437 -2.09 5.16 31.93
CA MET A 437 -1.28 6.39 31.86
C MET A 437 -1.53 7.23 30.60
N VAL A 438 -2.32 6.70 29.66
CA VAL A 438 -2.56 7.29 28.33
C VAL A 438 -3.81 8.18 28.34
N LEU A 439 -4.65 8.04 29.36
CA LEU A 439 -5.80 8.90 29.66
C LEU A 439 -5.40 9.97 30.68
#